data_AF-F0YMI4-F1
#
_entry.id   AF-F0YMI4-F1
#
_cell.length_a   1.000
_cell.length_b   1.000
_cell.length_c   1.000
_cell.angle_alpha   90.00
_cell.angle_beta   90.00
_cell.angle_gamma   90.00
#
_symmetry.space_group_name_H-M   'P 1'
#
loop_
_entity.id
_entity.type
_entity.pdbx_description
1 polymer ?
#
loop_
_entity_poly.entity_id
_entity_poly.type
_entity_poly.pdbx_seq_one_letter_code
_entity_poly.pdbx_strand_id
1 'polypeptide(L)'
;MAPPLEILCITTGGSIDKTYSSLASDFVCAAPVLKGLLRDVKCAHRVAFREICRKDSLELTDGDRDAIVAAVAGAAQTHVLVTHGTDTLWKTALALKPAALRASKVVALTGSMRPAAFAATDAHFNVGGAVAALPYLPPGAHIVMNGRV
;
A
#
# COMPACT_ATOMS: atom_id res chain seq x y z
N MET A 1 11.51 -22.90 -4.77
CA MET A 1 10.90 -21.58 -4.46
C MET A 1 9.40 -21.80 -4.36
N ALA A 2 8.72 -21.24 -3.36
CA ALA A 2 7.26 -21.31 -3.28
C ALA A 2 6.61 -20.70 -4.55
N PRO A 3 5.42 -21.16 -4.97
CA PRO A 3 4.76 -20.58 -6.13
C PRO A 3 4.48 -19.08 -5.91
N PRO A 4 4.46 -18.27 -6.98
CA PRO A 4 4.06 -16.87 -6.88
C PRO A 4 2.68 -16.70 -6.24
N LEU A 5 2.56 -15.77 -5.30
CA LEU A 5 1.27 -15.36 -4.74
C LEU A 5 0.44 -14.60 -5.79
N GLU A 6 -0.88 -14.69 -5.63
CA GLU A 6 -1.84 -13.75 -6.22
C GLU A 6 -2.10 -12.63 -5.19
N ILE A 7 -1.65 -11.41 -5.49
CA ILE A 7 -1.70 -10.24 -4.60
C ILE A 7 -2.65 -9.20 -5.18
N LEU A 8 -3.56 -8.69 -4.34
CA LEU A 8 -4.28 -7.45 -4.65
C LEU A 8 -3.48 -6.26 -4.14
N CYS A 9 -3.09 -5.37 -5.04
CA CYS A 9 -2.45 -4.10 -4.73
C CYS A 9 -3.51 -2.99 -4.69
N ILE A 10 -3.72 -2.41 -3.52
CA ILE A 10 -4.64 -1.30 -3.27
C ILE A 10 -3.83 -0.02 -3.12
N THR A 11 -4.22 1.05 -3.81
CA THR A 11 -3.52 2.34 -3.75
C THR A 11 -4.46 3.44 -3.25
N THR A 12 -3.98 4.29 -2.34
CA THR A 12 -4.77 5.37 -1.73
C THR A 12 -4.14 6.75 -1.88
N GLY A 13 -2.97 6.85 -2.52
CA GLY A 13 -2.14 8.06 -2.58
C GLY A 13 -1.07 8.08 -1.49
N GLY A 14 -0.93 9.24 -0.84
CA GLY A 14 0.15 9.51 0.12
C GLY A 14 1.45 9.95 -0.55
N SER A 15 2.47 10.21 0.28
CA SER A 15 3.77 10.71 -0.18
C SER A 15 4.39 9.88 -1.30
N ILE A 16 4.21 8.55 -1.28
CA ILE A 16 4.72 7.64 -2.31
C ILE A 16 4.28 8.03 -3.74
N ASP A 17 3.06 8.53 -3.89
CA ASP A 17 2.46 8.93 -5.17
C ASP A 17 2.55 10.45 -5.43
N LYS A 18 3.24 11.22 -4.56
CA LYS A 18 3.35 12.67 -4.73
C LYS A 18 4.27 13.04 -5.91
N THR A 19 3.89 14.07 -6.64
CA THR A 19 4.73 14.72 -7.65
C THR A 19 4.54 16.23 -7.57
N TYR A 20 5.54 16.99 -8.02
CA TYR A 20 5.40 18.44 -8.13
C TYR A 20 4.46 18.78 -9.29
N SER A 21 3.43 19.57 -9.02
CA SER A 21 2.52 20.11 -10.03
C SER A 21 2.84 21.58 -10.26
N SER A 22 3.26 21.94 -11.47
CA SER A 22 3.49 23.34 -11.83
C SER A 22 2.21 24.19 -11.81
N LEU A 23 1.05 23.56 -12.06
CA LEU A 23 -0.25 24.23 -12.01
C LEU A 23 -0.64 24.62 -10.58
N ALA A 24 -0.42 23.73 -9.61
CA ALA A 24 -0.71 24.00 -8.20
C ALA A 24 0.45 24.70 -7.48
N SER A 25 1.63 24.74 -8.11
CA SER A 25 2.90 25.14 -7.48
C SER A 25 3.21 24.39 -6.17
N ASP A 26 2.75 23.14 -6.07
CA ASP A 26 2.86 22.31 -4.86
C ASP A 26 2.92 20.81 -5.21
N PHE A 27 3.23 19.98 -4.22
CA PHE A 27 3.20 18.53 -4.31
C PHE A 27 1.77 17.99 -4.17
N VAL A 28 1.33 17.28 -5.19
CA VAL A 28 -0.02 16.67 -5.23
C VAL A 28 0.09 15.16 -5.35
N CYS A 29 -0.86 14.44 -4.77
CA CYS A 29 -0.98 13.00 -4.99
C CYS A 29 -1.46 12.74 -6.42
N ALA A 30 -0.60 12.18 -7.27
CA ALA A 30 -0.87 11.94 -8.68
C ALA A 30 -1.34 10.49 -8.92
N ALA A 31 -1.21 10.02 -10.15
CA ALA A 31 -1.53 8.65 -10.50
C ALA A 31 -0.63 7.66 -9.72
N PRO A 32 -1.17 6.52 -9.24
CA PRO A 32 -0.39 5.58 -8.45
C PRO A 32 0.83 5.04 -9.19
N VAL A 33 1.99 5.06 -8.53
CA VAL A 33 3.26 4.63 -9.14
C VAL A 33 3.66 3.20 -8.76
N LEU A 34 2.87 2.54 -7.92
CA LEU A 34 3.15 1.20 -7.39
C LEU A 34 3.46 0.16 -8.48
N LYS A 35 2.79 0.21 -9.64
CA LYS A 35 3.08 -0.71 -10.75
C LYS A 35 4.51 -0.55 -11.29
N GLY A 36 5.02 0.67 -11.31
CA GLY A 36 6.42 0.96 -11.65
C GLY A 36 7.36 0.41 -10.58
N LEU A 37 7.10 0.75 -9.32
CA LEU A 37 7.90 0.30 -8.18
C LEU A 37 8.03 -1.23 -8.12
N LEU A 38 6.92 -1.96 -8.31
CA LEU A 38 6.91 -3.43 -8.32
C LEU A 38 7.76 -4.01 -9.46
N ARG A 39 7.83 -3.34 -10.61
CA ARG A 39 8.71 -3.73 -11.72
C ARG A 39 10.17 -3.48 -11.37
N ASP A 40 10.47 -2.33 -10.78
CA ASP A 40 11.84 -1.93 -10.42
C ASP A 40 12.45 -2.87 -9.37
N VAL A 41 11.65 -3.29 -8.38
CA VAL A 41 12.07 -4.28 -7.37
C VAL A 41 11.99 -5.73 -7.86
N LYS A 42 11.67 -5.95 -9.15
CA LYS A 42 11.57 -7.26 -9.78
C LYS A 42 10.61 -8.21 -9.03
N CYS A 43 9.46 -7.70 -8.62
CA CYS A 43 8.43 -8.50 -7.97
C CYS A 43 8.01 -9.68 -8.87
N ALA A 44 8.19 -10.90 -8.37
CA ALA A 44 7.87 -12.13 -9.11
C ALA A 44 6.45 -12.64 -8.82
N HIS A 45 5.68 -11.95 -7.97
CA HIS A 45 4.29 -12.29 -7.65
C HIS A 45 3.34 -11.77 -8.74
N ARG A 46 2.17 -12.39 -8.82
CA ARG A 46 1.10 -11.96 -9.71
C ARG A 46 0.27 -10.90 -9.00
N VAL A 47 0.11 -9.76 -9.64
CA VAL A 47 -0.48 -8.57 -9.00
C VAL A 47 -1.68 -8.07 -9.80
N ALA A 48 -2.78 -7.84 -9.10
CA ALA A 48 -3.93 -7.08 -9.58
C ALA A 48 -3.94 -5.70 -8.89
N PHE A 49 -4.47 -4.67 -9.54
CA PHE A 49 -4.49 -3.30 -8.99
C PHE A 49 -5.91 -2.81 -8.77
N ARG A 50 -6.12 -2.10 -7.65
CA ARG A 50 -7.34 -1.37 -7.38
C ARG A 50 -6.99 -0.02 -6.74
N GLU A 51 -7.28 1.04 -7.45
CA GLU A 51 -7.19 2.40 -6.90
C GLU A 51 -8.46 2.71 -6.10
N ILE A 52 -8.31 3.19 -4.87
CA ILE A 52 -9.43 3.64 -4.03
C ILE A 52 -9.54 5.17 -4.09
N CYS A 53 -8.42 5.86 -3.93
CA CYS A 53 -8.35 7.31 -3.99
C CYS A 53 -6.89 7.77 -4.22
N ARG A 54 -6.70 9.08 -4.35
CA ARG A 54 -5.39 9.76 -4.51
C ARG A 54 -5.32 10.92 -3.53
N LYS A 55 -5.22 10.62 -2.24
CA LYS A 55 -5.30 11.63 -1.16
C LYS A 55 -4.03 11.69 -0.34
N ASP A 56 -3.76 12.83 0.27
CA ASP A 56 -2.86 12.85 1.42
C ASP A 56 -3.49 12.03 2.56
N SER A 57 -2.68 11.35 3.36
CA SER A 57 -3.24 10.54 4.45
C SER A 57 -3.90 11.36 5.55
N LEU A 58 -3.56 12.64 5.68
CA LEU A 58 -4.24 13.57 6.58
C LEU A 58 -5.65 13.93 6.10
N GLU A 59 -5.94 13.75 4.81
CA GLU A 59 -7.24 14.03 4.18
C GLU A 59 -8.13 12.78 4.07
N LEU A 60 -7.62 11.62 4.47
CA LEU A 60 -8.40 10.38 4.46
C LEU A 60 -9.46 10.40 5.55
N THR A 61 -10.70 10.28 5.11
CA THR A 61 -11.89 10.19 5.95
C THR A 61 -12.14 8.76 6.40
N ASP A 62 -13.04 8.58 7.35
CA ASP A 62 -13.49 7.24 7.78
C ASP A 62 -14.16 6.49 6.62
N GLY A 63 -14.91 7.19 5.76
CA GLY A 63 -15.50 6.59 4.56
C GLY A 63 -14.46 6.07 3.55
N ASP A 64 -13.31 6.75 3.43
CA ASP A 64 -12.20 6.24 2.62
C ASP A 64 -11.62 4.95 3.24
N ARG A 65 -11.49 4.89 4.57
CA ARG A 65 -11.01 3.68 5.27
C ARG A 65 -12.00 2.53 5.16
N ASP A 66 -13.30 2.81 5.24
CA ASP A 66 -14.34 1.82 5.01
C ASP A 66 -14.28 1.25 3.59
N ALA A 67 -14.00 2.09 2.58
CA ALA A 67 -13.79 1.62 1.21
C ALA A 67 -12.56 0.71 1.08
N ILE A 68 -11.47 1.01 1.78
CA ILE A 68 -10.28 0.15 1.86
C ILE A 68 -10.64 -1.19 2.53
N VAL A 69 -11.34 -1.15 3.68
CA VAL A 69 -11.78 -2.35 4.40
C VAL A 69 -12.67 -3.23 3.55
N ALA A 70 -13.66 -2.64 2.88
CA ALA A 70 -14.56 -3.34 1.97
C ALA A 70 -13.80 -3.97 0.78
N ALA A 71 -12.83 -3.25 0.23
CA ALA A 71 -11.99 -3.76 -0.85
C ALA A 71 -11.15 -4.97 -0.43
N VAL A 72 -10.58 -4.95 0.78
CA VAL A 72 -9.83 -6.09 1.34
C VAL A 72 -10.75 -7.28 1.62
N ALA A 73 -11.89 -7.03 2.28
CA ALA A 73 -12.82 -8.09 2.65
C ALA A 73 -13.45 -8.78 1.43
N GLY A 74 -13.73 -8.02 0.37
CA GLY A 74 -14.29 -8.52 -0.88
C GLY A 74 -13.28 -9.06 -1.89
N ALA A 75 -11.98 -8.99 -1.60
CA ALA A 75 -10.94 -9.49 -2.51
C ALA A 75 -10.96 -11.01 -2.61
N ALA A 76 -10.77 -11.55 -3.82
CA ALA A 76 -10.56 -12.98 -4.01
C ALA A 76 -9.19 -13.44 -3.46
N GLN A 77 -8.19 -12.54 -3.51
CA GLN A 77 -6.82 -12.79 -3.08
C GLN A 77 -6.72 -12.87 -1.55
N THR A 78 -5.92 -13.80 -1.04
CA THR A 78 -5.59 -13.88 0.40
C THR A 78 -4.60 -12.81 0.83
N HIS A 79 -3.68 -12.42 -0.07
CA HIS A 79 -2.62 -11.45 0.19
C HIS A 79 -2.97 -10.10 -0.43
N VAL A 80 -2.82 -9.05 0.36
CA VAL A 80 -3.10 -7.68 -0.06
C VAL A 80 -1.95 -6.76 0.31
N LEU A 81 -1.50 -5.96 -0.65
CA LEU A 81 -0.59 -4.84 -0.42
C LEU A 81 -1.37 -3.54 -0.50
N VAL A 82 -1.28 -2.67 0.50
CA VAL A 82 -1.90 -1.35 0.50
C VAL A 82 -0.81 -0.28 0.51
N THR A 83 -0.73 0.57 -0.51
CA THR A 83 0.09 1.79 -0.45
C THR A 83 -0.72 2.96 0.08
N HIS A 84 -0.14 3.66 1.04
CA HIS A 84 -0.81 4.69 1.83
C HIS A 84 0.18 5.76 2.30
N GLY A 85 -0.30 6.96 2.63
CA GLY A 85 0.53 8.00 3.25
C GLY A 85 0.81 7.71 4.74
N THR A 86 1.94 8.18 5.27
CA THR A 86 2.48 7.69 6.54
C THR A 86 1.77 8.22 7.78
N ASP A 87 1.23 9.44 7.75
CA ASP A 87 0.71 10.13 8.94
C ASP A 87 -0.46 9.40 9.61
N THR A 88 -1.36 8.83 8.79
CA THR A 88 -2.53 8.11 9.29
C THR A 88 -2.56 6.64 8.90
N LEU A 89 -1.43 6.09 8.44
CA LEU A 89 -1.31 4.68 8.03
C LEU A 89 -1.74 3.73 9.16
N TRP A 90 -1.35 4.02 10.40
CA TRP A 90 -1.71 3.24 11.58
C TRP A 90 -3.22 3.18 11.84
N LYS A 91 -3.97 4.26 11.54
CA LYS A 91 -5.43 4.28 11.67
C LYS A 91 -6.09 3.30 10.69
N THR A 92 -5.60 3.26 9.44
CA THR A 92 -6.08 2.29 8.44
C THR A 92 -5.74 0.86 8.85
N ALA A 93 -4.53 0.62 9.38
CA ALA A 93 -4.15 -0.71 9.87
C ALA A 93 -5.07 -1.19 11.00
N LEU A 94 -5.43 -0.32 11.94
CA LEU A 94 -6.39 -0.63 12.99
C LEU A 94 -7.79 -0.94 12.44
N ALA A 95 -8.29 -0.14 11.49
CA ALA A 95 -9.59 -0.37 10.86
C ALA A 95 -9.64 -1.70 10.07
N LEU A 96 -8.54 -2.09 9.43
CA LEU A 96 -8.44 -3.32 8.65
C LEU A 96 -8.36 -4.58 9.51
N LYS A 97 -7.73 -4.51 10.68
CA LYS A 97 -7.39 -5.68 11.49
C LYS A 97 -8.57 -6.64 11.74
N PRO A 98 -9.77 -6.18 12.16
CA PRO A 98 -10.89 -7.09 12.39
C PRO A 98 -11.37 -7.79 11.11
N ALA A 99 -11.46 -7.06 9.99
CA ALA A 99 -11.90 -7.61 8.72
C ALA A 99 -10.87 -8.59 8.14
N ALA A 100 -9.58 -8.26 8.21
CA ALA A 100 -8.49 -9.13 7.76
C ALA A 100 -8.46 -10.44 8.55
N LEU A 101 -8.58 -10.38 9.88
CA LEU A 101 -8.62 -11.58 10.73
C LEU A 101 -9.84 -12.46 10.40
N ARG A 102 -11.04 -11.86 10.33
CA ARG A 102 -12.28 -12.60 10.03
C ARG A 102 -12.26 -13.28 8.67
N ALA A 103 -11.66 -12.65 7.67
CA ALA A 103 -11.55 -13.19 6.31
C ALA A 103 -10.25 -13.97 6.07
N SER A 104 -9.44 -14.22 7.12
CA SER A 104 -8.13 -14.87 7.03
C SER A 104 -7.21 -14.27 5.94
N LYS A 105 -7.26 -12.93 5.78
CA LYS A 105 -6.43 -12.18 4.83
C LYS A 105 -5.11 -11.77 5.48
N VAL A 106 -4.05 -11.73 4.68
CA VAL A 106 -2.74 -11.18 5.06
C VAL A 106 -2.59 -9.84 4.36
N VAL A 107 -2.63 -8.75 5.12
CA VAL A 107 -2.56 -7.39 4.59
C VAL A 107 -1.28 -6.71 5.04
N ALA A 108 -0.44 -6.32 4.09
CA ALA A 108 0.71 -5.46 4.33
C ALA A 108 0.36 -4.03 3.90
N LEU A 109 0.45 -3.08 4.84
CA LEU A 109 0.38 -1.65 4.56
C LEU A 109 1.80 -1.11 4.47
N THR A 110 2.05 -0.26 3.48
CA THR A 110 3.32 0.42 3.32
C THR A 110 3.11 1.83 2.80
N GLY A 111 4.13 2.66 2.95
CA GLY A 111 4.22 3.98 2.36
C GLY A 111 5.68 4.35 2.12
N SER A 112 5.92 5.64 1.93
CA SER A 112 7.26 6.20 1.93
C SER A 112 7.26 7.58 2.56
N MET A 113 8.37 7.94 3.21
CA MET A 113 8.55 9.28 3.75
C MET A 113 8.84 10.29 2.63
N ARG A 114 9.42 9.82 1.53
CA ARG A 114 9.74 10.64 0.35
C ARG A 114 8.98 10.16 -0.88
N PRO A 115 8.61 11.06 -1.80
CA PRO A 115 7.99 10.65 -3.05
C PRO A 115 8.84 9.66 -3.83
N ALA A 116 8.20 8.69 -4.49
CA ALA A 116 8.91 7.75 -5.35
C ALA A 116 9.56 8.42 -6.57
N ALA A 117 9.09 9.62 -6.95
CA ALA A 117 9.69 10.42 -8.01
C ALA A 117 11.08 10.98 -7.63
N PHE A 118 11.44 10.98 -6.35
CA PHE A 118 12.74 11.50 -5.90
C PHE A 118 13.83 10.44 -6.04
N ALA A 119 15.01 10.84 -6.50
CA ALA A 119 16.15 9.94 -6.64
C ALA A 119 16.55 9.28 -5.30
N ALA A 120 16.49 10.03 -4.22
CA ALA A 120 16.72 9.53 -2.86
C ALA A 120 15.40 9.23 -2.16
N THR A 121 14.75 8.13 -2.54
CA THR A 121 13.46 7.67 -1.99
C THR A 121 13.58 6.35 -1.24
N ASP A 122 12.77 6.18 -0.21
CA ASP A 122 12.59 4.93 0.54
C ASP A 122 11.50 4.01 -0.07
N ALA A 123 10.78 4.49 -1.09
CA ALA A 123 9.65 3.79 -1.70
C ALA A 123 9.99 2.40 -2.25
N HIS A 124 11.09 2.26 -3.00
CA HIS A 124 11.53 0.97 -3.54
C HIS A 124 11.78 -0.06 -2.44
N PHE A 125 12.51 0.35 -1.40
CA PHE A 125 12.82 -0.54 -0.28
C PHE A 125 11.57 -0.95 0.50
N ASN A 126 10.69 0.00 0.83
CA ASN A 126 9.47 -0.28 1.58
C ASN A 126 8.49 -1.17 0.79
N VAL A 127 8.28 -0.90 -0.50
CA VAL A 127 7.44 -1.75 -1.36
C VAL A 127 8.05 -3.14 -1.53
N GLY A 128 9.36 -3.22 -1.78
CA GLY A 128 10.10 -4.49 -1.88
C GLY A 128 10.01 -5.31 -0.59
N GLY A 129 10.19 -4.67 0.57
CA GLY A 129 10.06 -5.29 1.88
C GLY A 129 8.64 -5.78 2.15
N ALA A 130 7.63 -4.99 1.81
CA ALA A 130 6.23 -5.36 1.98
C ALA A 130 5.85 -6.60 1.15
N VAL A 131 6.23 -6.67 -0.13
CA VAL A 131 5.96 -7.86 -0.95
C VAL A 131 6.75 -9.08 -0.51
N ALA A 132 7.98 -8.89 -0.03
CA ALA A 132 8.80 -9.98 0.49
C ALA A 132 8.28 -10.53 1.82
N ALA A 133 7.66 -9.70 2.66
CA ALA A 133 7.11 -10.09 3.95
C ALA A 133 5.78 -10.85 3.82
N LEU A 134 4.93 -10.49 2.84
CA LEU A 134 3.57 -11.05 2.66
C LEU A 134 3.47 -12.58 2.84
N PRO A 135 4.34 -13.43 2.26
CA PRO A 135 4.25 -14.89 2.40
C PRO A 135 4.47 -15.42 3.83
N TYR A 136 5.07 -14.62 4.71
CA TYR A 136 5.53 -15.03 6.04
C TYR A 136 4.73 -14.40 7.17
N LEU A 137 3.80 -13.48 6.86
CA LEU A 137 2.97 -12.82 7.85
C LEU A 137 1.73 -13.66 8.18
N PRO A 138 1.31 -13.71 9.45
CA PRO A 138 0.05 -14.35 9.80
C PRO A 138 -1.14 -13.51 9.29
N PRO A 139 -2.35 -14.07 9.19
CA PRO A 139 -3.55 -13.30 8.91
C PRO A 139 -3.70 -12.10 9.83
N GLY A 140 -4.08 -10.95 9.27
CA GLY A 140 -4.12 -9.67 9.96
C GLY A 140 -3.68 -8.50 9.07
N ALA A 141 -3.55 -7.33 9.68
CA ALA A 141 -3.05 -6.12 9.05
C ALA A 141 -1.72 -5.70 9.71
N HIS A 142 -0.68 -5.56 8.90
CA HIS A 142 0.70 -5.32 9.31
C HIS A 142 1.25 -4.08 8.61
N ILE A 143 2.12 -3.32 9.28
CA ILE A 143 2.78 -2.16 8.68
C ILE A 143 4.20 -2.58 8.35
N VAL A 144 4.55 -2.60 7.07
CA VAL A 144 5.89 -2.99 6.63
C VAL A 144 6.63 -1.79 6.09
N MET A 145 7.53 -1.23 6.88
CA MET A 145 8.32 -0.04 6.53
C MET A 145 9.67 -0.08 7.22
N ASN A 146 10.70 0.45 6.55
CA ASN A 146 12.04 0.66 7.12
C ASN A 146 12.64 -0.60 7.77
N GLY A 147 12.39 -1.78 7.17
CA GLY A 147 12.97 -3.05 7.57
C GLY A 147 12.29 -3.68 8.80
N ARG A 148 11.09 -3.21 9.16
CA ARG A 148 10.31 -3.70 10.29
C ARG A 148 8.89 -4.05 9.84
N VAL A 149 8.28 -4.94 10.62
CA VAL A 149 6.87 -5.33 10.60
C VAL A 149 6.25 -4.96 11.94
#